data_AF-A0A355KX02-F1
#
_entry.id   AF-A0A355KX02-F1
#
_cell.length_a   1.000
_cell.length_b   1.000
_cell.length_c   1.000
_cell.angle_alpha   90.00
_cell.angle_beta   90.00
_cell.angle_gamma   90.00
#
_symmetry.space_group_name_H-M   'P 1'
#
loop_
_entity.id
_entity.type
_entity.pdbx_description
1 polymer ?
#
loop_
_entity_poly.entity_id
_entity_poly.type
_entity_poly.pdbx_seq_one_letter_code
_entity_poly.pdbx_strand_id
1 'polypeptide(L)' 'EILDSLFNDYNTSHIKHPPVAFLGRSLEVLAQADVAFFSSGWKSARGCRIEYDVARLYGIRVTSDAS' A
#
# COMPACT_ATOMS: atom_id res chain seq x y z
N GLU A 1 6.89 -8.68 -12.29
CA GLU A 1 5.98 -9.57 -11.55
C GLU A 1 4.94 -8.73 -10.84
N ILE A 2 3.74 -9.25 -10.57
CA ILE A 2 2.74 -8.56 -9.75
C ILE A 2 2.92 -9.05 -8.32
N LEU A 3 3.18 -8.14 -7.38
CA LEU A 3 3.27 -8.48 -5.97
C LEU A 3 1.86 -8.60 -5.38
N ASP A 4 1.63 -9.65 -4.58
CA ASP A 4 0.38 -9.82 -3.84
C ASP A 4 0.45 -9.06 -2.51
N SER A 5 -0.54 -8.20 -2.28
CA SER A 5 -0.70 -7.41 -1.06
C SER A 5 -1.98 -7.77 -0.29
N LEU A 6 -2.68 -8.86 -0.67
CA LEU A 6 -3.89 -9.30 0.02
C LEU A 6 -3.54 -10.29 1.14
N PHE A 7 -3.59 -9.82 2.39
CA PHE A 7 -3.29 -10.64 3.56
C PHE A 7 -4.58 -11.15 4.21
N ASN A 8 -4.82 -12.46 4.15
CA ASN A 8 -6.01 -13.09 4.76
C ASN A 8 -5.70 -13.89 6.04
N ASP A 9 -4.43 -14.15 6.31
CA ASP A 9 -3.91 -14.97 7.39
C ASP A 9 -3.35 -14.15 8.57
N TYR A 10 -3.54 -12.82 8.54
CA TYR A 10 -2.98 -11.95 9.56
C TYR A 10 -3.90 -11.80 10.77
N ASN A 11 -3.58 -12.52 11.85
CA ASN A 11 -4.30 -12.43 13.12
C ASN A 11 -4.08 -11.08 13.80
N THR A 12 -5.11 -10.23 13.77
CA THR A 12 -5.08 -8.88 14.35
C THR A 12 -5.89 -8.75 15.66
N SER A 13 -6.33 -9.86 16.27
CA SER A 13 -7.21 -9.84 17.46
C SER A 13 -6.61 -9.15 18.69
N HIS A 14 -5.29 -9.09 18.77
CA HIS A 14 -4.53 -8.44 19.84
C HIS A 14 -4.08 -7.02 19.48
N ILE A 15 -4.39 -6.54 18.28
CA ILE A 15 -3.91 -5.25 17.76
C ILE A 15 -5.01 -4.20 17.92
N LYS A 16 -4.69 -3.08 18.58
CA LYS A 16 -5.64 -1.97 18.83
C LYS A 16 -6.12 -1.28 17.55
N HIS A 17 -5.29 -1.26 16.50
CA HIS A 17 -5.59 -0.65 15.21
C HIS A 17 -5.25 -1.60 14.05
N PRO A 18 -6.07 -2.64 13.78
CA PRO A 18 -5.81 -3.60 12.72
C PRO A 18 -5.52 -2.99 11.33
N PRO A 19 -6.22 -1.93 10.87
CA PRO A 19 -5.94 -1.33 9.56
C PRO A 19 -4.53 -0.77 9.41
N VAL A 20 -3.93 -0.28 10.51
CA VAL A 20 -2.55 0.24 10.49
C VAL A 20 -1.55 -0.91 10.40
N ALA A 21 -1.85 -2.05 11.01
CA ALA A 21 -1.00 -3.22 10.92
C ALA A 21 -1.01 -3.84 9.51
N PHE A 22 -2.18 -3.88 8.85
CA PHE A 22 -2.27 -4.24 7.42
C PHE A 22 -1.55 -3.24 6.52
N LEU A 23 -1.63 -1.94 6.81
CA LEU A 23 -0.86 -0.92 6.09
C LEU A 23 0.65 -1.19 6.21
N GLY A 24 1.14 -1.56 7.41
CA GLY A 24 2.53 -1.96 7.60
C GLY A 24 2.96 -3.10 6.68
N ARG A 25 2.13 -4.16 6.57
CA ARG A 25 2.37 -5.27 5.62
C ARG A 25 2.36 -4.83 4.17
N SER A 26 1.45 -3.95 3.80
CA SER A 26 1.42 -3.38 2.45
C SER A 26 2.69 -2.58 2.15
N LEU A 27 3.23 -1.84 3.13
CA LEU A 27 4.50 -1.12 2.99
C LEU A 27 5.71 -2.07 2.86
N GLU A 28 5.70 -3.23 3.52
CA GLU A 28 6.73 -4.29 3.33
C GLU A 28 6.75 -4.81 1.89
N VAL A 29 5.58 -4.94 1.26
CA VAL A 29 5.46 -5.31 -0.15
C VAL A 29 5.89 -4.15 -1.06
N LEU A 30 5.43 -2.94 -0.78
CA LEU A 30 5.80 -1.74 -1.53
C LEU A 30 7.32 -1.51 -1.55
N ALA A 31 8.02 -1.81 -0.45
CA ALA A 31 9.48 -1.67 -0.36
C ALA A 31 10.26 -2.58 -1.33
N GLN A 32 9.62 -3.60 -1.89
CA GLN A 32 10.19 -4.51 -2.89
C GLN A 32 9.79 -4.14 -4.32
N ALA A 33 8.90 -3.16 -4.50
CA ALA A 33 8.35 -2.80 -5.79
C ALA A 33 9.26 -1.83 -6.55
N ASP A 34 9.48 -2.10 -7.83
CA ASP A 34 10.09 -1.12 -8.75
C ASP A 34 9.10 0.01 -9.10
N VAL A 35 7.81 -0.34 -9.18
CA VAL A 35 6.72 0.54 -9.60
C VAL A 35 5.47 0.29 -8.75
N ALA A 36 4.85 1.36 -8.26
CA ALA A 36 3.56 1.34 -7.57
C ALA A 36 2.45 1.89 -8.50
N PHE A 37 1.43 1.06 -8.74
CA PHE A 37 0.26 1.44 -9.53
C PHE A 37 -0.93 1.78 -8.63
N PHE A 38 -1.52 2.96 -8.81
CA PHE A 38 -2.69 3.41 -8.06
C PHE A 38 -3.90 3.60 -8.98
N SER A 39 -4.92 2.77 -8.81
CA SER A 39 -6.16 2.84 -9.60
C SER A 39 -7.05 4.02 -9.20
N SER A 40 -8.04 4.32 -10.03
CA SER A 40 -9.07 5.33 -9.73
C SER A 40 -9.64 5.20 -8.30
N GLY A 41 -9.80 6.33 -7.61
CA GLY A 41 -10.30 6.37 -6.22
C GLY A 41 -9.24 6.28 -5.13
N TRP A 42 -7.96 6.02 -5.43
CA TRP A 42 -6.90 5.93 -4.42
C TRP A 42 -6.80 7.16 -3.49
N LYS A 43 -7.11 8.35 -4.02
CA LYS A 43 -7.05 9.62 -3.27
C LYS A 43 -8.07 9.71 -2.12
N SER A 44 -9.16 8.95 -2.16
CA SER A 44 -10.15 8.93 -1.06
C SER A 44 -9.83 7.86 0.00
N ALA A 45 -9.06 6.83 -0.36
CA ALA A 45 -8.62 5.79 0.56
C ALA A 45 -7.48 6.31 1.46
N ARG A 46 -7.60 6.11 2.78
CA ARG A 46 -6.57 6.56 3.74
C ARG A 46 -5.23 5.83 3.56
N GLY A 47 -5.27 4.50 3.39
CA GLY A 47 -4.06 3.68 3.19
C GLY A 47 -3.33 4.03 1.89
N CYS A 48 -4.06 4.07 0.76
CA CYS A 48 -3.46 4.36 -0.54
C CYS A 48 -2.80 5.73 -0.62
N ARG A 49 -3.33 6.74 0.09
CA ARG A 49 -2.63 8.04 0.19
C ARG A 49 -1.29 7.95 0.91
N ILE A 50 -1.22 7.17 1.99
CA ILE A 50 0.03 6.97 2.74
C ILE A 50 1.02 6.17 1.90
N GLU A 51 0.58 5.10 1.24
CA GLU A 51 1.40 4.30 0.32
C GLU A 51 1.94 5.15 -0.84
N TYR A 52 1.11 6.04 -1.41
CA TYR A 52 1.53 6.99 -2.44
C TYR A 52 2.61 7.94 -1.93
N ASP A 53 2.43 8.51 -0.73
CA ASP A 53 3.42 9.41 -0.13
C ASP A 53 4.74 8.69 0.16
N VAL A 54 4.69 7.46 0.67
CA VAL A 54 5.88 6.62 0.86
C VAL A 54 6.57 6.37 -0.48
N ALA A 55 5.84 5.93 -1.50
CA ALA A 55 6.43 5.67 -2.82
C ALA A 55 7.15 6.91 -3.37
N ARG A 56 6.50 8.08 -3.31
CA ARG A 56 7.08 9.35 -3.78
C ARG A 56 8.29 9.79 -2.96
N LEU A 57 8.25 9.66 -1.63
CA LEU A 57 9.32 10.12 -0.74
C LEU A 57 10.56 9.22 -0.80
N TYR A 58 10.39 7.93 -1.09
CA TYR A 58 11.47 6.95 -1.12
C TYR A 58 11.90 6.55 -2.54
N GLY A 59 11.41 7.26 -3.57
CA GLY A 59 11.87 7.10 -4.95
C GLY A 59 11.32 5.87 -5.69
N ILE A 60 10.23 5.28 -5.19
CA ILE A 60 9.52 4.20 -5.88
C ILE A 60 8.69 4.83 -6.98
N ARG A 61 8.84 4.35 -8.22
CA ARG A 61 8.16 4.94 -9.37
C ARG A 61 6.65 4.79 -9.21
N VAL A 62 5.92 5.89 -9.33
CA VAL A 62 4.45 5.87 -9.26
C VAL A 62 3.83 5.98 -10.64
N THR A 63 2.80 5.18 -10.90
CA THR A 63 1.91 5.29 -12.05
C THR A 63 0.46 5.20 -11.56
N SER A 64 -0.47 5.79 -12.29
CA SER A 64 -1.90 5.68 -12.03
C SER A 64 -2.65 5.54 -13.34
N ASP A 65 -3.92 5.14 -13.26
CA ASP A 65 -4.82 5.31 -14.41
C ASP A 65 -4.75 6.79 -14.85
N ALA A 66 -4.49 7.01 -16.15
CA ALA A 66 -4.67 8.31 -16.75
C ALA A 66 -6.16 8.65 -16.57
N SER A 67 -6.45 9.66 -15.77
CA SER A 67 -7.80 10.23 -15.69
C SER A 67 -8.11 10.95 -16.99
#